data_AF-A0A6P0PYB8-F1
#
_entry.id   AF-A0A6P0PYB8-F1
#
_cell.length_a   1.000
_cell.length_b   1.000
_cell.length_c   1.000
_cell.angle_alpha   90.00
_cell.angle_beta   90.00
_cell.angle_gamma   90.00
#
_symmetry.space_group_name_H-M   'P 1'
#
loop_
_entity.id
_entity.type
_entity.pdbx_description
1 polymer ?
#
loop_
_entity_poly.entity_id
_entity_poly.type
_entity_poly.pdbx_seq_one_letter_code
_entity_poly.pdbx_strand_id
1 'polypeptide(L)' 'MNLKQVLYQISSQGIKIWAEGDQLKINAPKGALTAEIRDIISQNKTELLRLIQQKSHNFSAQSIP' A
#
# COMPACT_ATOMS: atom_id res chain seq x y z
N MET A 1 4.64 -12.79 -8.40
CA MET A 1 5.52 -11.82 -7.70
C MET A 1 4.91 -11.56 -6.33
N ASN A 2 5.67 -11.58 -5.23
CA ASN A 2 5.10 -11.52 -3.89
C ASN A 2 4.75 -10.08 -3.50
N LEU A 3 3.48 -9.78 -3.22
CA LEU A 3 3.00 -8.44 -2.86
C LEU A 3 3.76 -7.83 -1.67
N LYS A 4 4.23 -8.69 -0.75
CA LYS A 4 5.03 -8.30 0.41
C LYS A 4 6.41 -7.77 0.01
N GLN A 5 7.05 -8.36 -1.00
CA GLN A 5 8.33 -7.86 -1.51
C GLN A 5 8.16 -6.50 -2.18
N VAL A 6 7.07 -6.33 -2.94
CA VAL A 6 6.71 -5.05 -3.55
C VAL A 6 6.52 -3.99 -2.46
N LEU A 7 5.68 -4.26 -1.47
CA LEU A 7 5.49 -3.38 -0.31
C LEU A 7 6.81 -3.05 0.41
N TYR A 8 7.67 -4.04 0.59
CA TYR A 8 8.97 -3.86 1.24
C TYR A 8 9.90 -2.96 0.43
N GLN A 9 9.99 -3.16 -0.89
CA GLN A 9 10.76 -2.32 -1.80
C GLN A 9 10.26 -0.88 -1.79
N ILE A 10 8.95 -0.69 -1.91
CA ILE A 10 8.28 0.62 -1.90
C ILE A 10 8.54 1.32 -0.55
N SER A 11 8.33 0.60 0.56
CA SER A 11 8.55 1.13 1.92
C SER A 11 10.02 1.47 2.17
N SER A 12 10.95 0.68 1.63
CA SER A 12 12.39 0.93 1.72
C SER A 12 12.83 2.19 0.96
N GLN A 13 12.07 2.60 -0.07
CA GLN A 13 12.28 3.86 -0.77
C GLN A 13 11.61 5.06 -0.06
N GLY A 14 11.01 4.86 1.12
CA GLY A 14 10.30 5.89 1.87
C GLY A 14 8.91 6.20 1.30
N ILE A 15 8.38 5.35 0.44
CA ILE A 15 7.04 5.51 -0.11
C ILE A 15 6.04 4.93 0.88
N LYS A 16 5.07 5.75 1.28
CA LYS A 16 3.99 5.40 2.20
C LYS A 16 2.72 5.16 1.39
N ILE A 17 2.00 4.09 1.70
CA ILE A 17 0.72 3.75 1.08
C ILE A 17 -0.29 3.39 2.15
N TRP A 18 -1.50 3.91 2.01
CA TRP A 18 -2.61 3.64 2.92
C TRP A 18 -3.93 3.62 2.16
N ALA A 19 -4.91 2.89 2.69
CA ALA A 19 -6.29 2.94 2.21
C ALA A 19 -7.03 4.02 3.00
N GLU A 20 -7.66 4.93 2.30
CA GLU A 20 -8.54 5.96 2.84
C GLU A 20 -9.93 5.72 2.26
N GLY A 21 -10.79 5.07 3.05
CA GLY A 21 -12.06 4.51 2.55
C GLY A 21 -11.82 3.52 1.41
N ASP A 22 -12.41 3.78 0.25
CA ASP A 22 -12.27 2.99 -0.98
C ASP A 22 -11.12 3.42 -1.88
N GLN A 23 -10.30 4.39 -1.45
CA GLN A 23 -9.22 4.93 -2.27
C GLN A 23 -7.84 4.56 -1.72
N LEU A 24 -6.92 4.16 -2.60
CA LEU A 24 -5.53 3.93 -2.25
C LEU A 24 -4.77 5.25 -2.35
N LYS A 25 -4.32 5.78 -1.23
CA LYS A 25 -3.45 6.96 -1.17
C LYS A 25 -2.00 6.52 -1.18
N ILE A 26 -1.21 7.18 -2.01
CA ILE A 26 0.22 6.93 -2.19
C ILE A 26 0.95 8.24 -1.91
N ASN A 27 1.89 8.21 -0.99
CA ASN A 27 2.78 9.32 -0.69
C ASN A 27 4.22 8.87 -0.90
N ALA A 28 4.81 9.34 -1.98
CA ALA A 28 6.20 9.08 -2.33
C ALA A 28 6.99 10.38 -2.22
N PRO A 29 8.22 10.35 -1.68
CA PRO A 29 9.13 11.49 -1.82
C PRO A 29 9.45 11.74 -3.31
N LYS A 30 9.80 12.99 -3.63
CA LYS A 30 10.18 13.39 -4.99
C LYS A 30 11.33 12.51 -5.48
N GLY A 31 11.11 11.78 -6.58
CA GLY A 31 12.10 10.86 -7.17
C GLY A 31 11.95 9.38 -6.77
N ALA A 32 11.21 9.05 -5.71
CA ALA A 32 10.96 7.64 -5.33
C ALA A 32 9.83 7.00 -6.16
N LEU A 33 8.87 7.79 -6.65
CA LEU A 33 7.86 7.31 -7.59
C LEU A 33 8.45 7.26 -9.01
N THR A 34 9.38 6.34 -9.24
CA THR A 34 9.89 6.05 -10.58
C THR A 34 8.81 5.39 -11.44
N ALA A 35 8.95 5.43 -12.77
CA ALA A 35 7.99 4.81 -13.69
C ALA A 35 7.80 3.31 -13.42
N GLU A 36 8.87 2.61 -13.06
CA GLU A 36 8.84 1.20 -12.67
C GLU A 36 8.01 0.98 -11.40
N ILE A 37 8.27 1.75 -10.34
CA ILE A 37 7.52 1.67 -9.09
C ILE A 37 6.06 2.04 -9.31
N ARG A 38 5.77 3.05 -10.14
CA ARG A 38 4.42 3.44 -10.51
C ARG A 38 3.69 2.32 -11.24
N ASP A 39 4.34 1.61 -12.15
CA ASP A 39 3.73 0.48 -12.86
C ASP A 39 3.45 -0.67 -11.89
N ILE A 40 4.43 -1.02 -11.04
CA ILE A 40 4.28 -2.04 -9.99
C ILE A 40 3.11 -1.70 -9.06
N ILE A 41 3.00 -0.45 -8.60
CA ILE A 41 1.89 -0.02 -7.76
C ILE A 41 0.59 -0.08 -8.54
N SER A 42 0.55 0.34 -9.81
CA SER A 42 -0.68 0.34 -10.62
C SER A 42 -1.19 -1.07 -10.92
N GLN A 43 -0.29 -2.00 -11.26
CA GLN A 43 -0.55 -3.43 -11.47
C GLN A 43 -1.11 -4.08 -10.20
N ASN A 44 -0.57 -3.69 -9.03
CA ASN A 44 -0.93 -4.28 -7.76
C ASN A 44 -1.89 -3.41 -6.94
N LYS A 45 -2.42 -2.28 -7.46
CA LYS A 45 -3.15 -1.28 -6.66
C LYS A 45 -4.40 -1.87 -6.01
N THR A 46 -5.09 -2.72 -6.76
CA THR A 46 -6.35 -3.35 -6.34
C THR A 46 -6.10 -4.34 -5.20
N GLU A 47 -5.03 -5.13 -5.33
CA GLU A 47 -4.58 -6.06 -4.29
C GLU A 47 -4.03 -5.32 -3.07
N LEU A 48 -3.25 -4.25 -3.26
CA LEU A 48 -2.74 -3.41 -2.18
C LEU A 48 -3.88 -2.76 -1.40
N LEU A 49 -4.85 -2.17 -2.10
CA LEU A 49 -6.05 -1.60 -1.49
C LEU A 49 -6.78 -2.65 -0.67
N ARG A 50 -7.02 -3.83 -1.24
CA ARG A 50 -7.71 -4.93 -0.56
C ARG A 50 -6.93 -5.41 0.67
N LEU A 51 -5.62 -5.58 0.56
CA LEU A 51 -4.76 -6.01 1.68
C LEU A 51 -4.74 -4.97 2.81
N ILE A 52 -4.64 -3.68 2.48
CA ILE A 52 -4.63 -2.60 3.45
C ILE A 52 -6.01 -2.45 4.08
N GLN A 53 -7.10 -2.49 3.30
CA GLN A 53 -8.45 -2.47 3.83
C GLN A 53 -8.72 -3.67 4.75
N GLN A 54 -8.27 -4.88 4.39
CA GLN A 54 -8.37 -6.04 5.27
C GLN A 54 -7.62 -5.82 6.59
N LYS A 55 -6.45 -5.19 6.56
CA LYS A 55 -5.66 -4.87 7.76
C LYS A 55 -6.29 -3.76 8.59
N SER A 56 -6.81 -2.71 7.96
CA SER A 56 -7.52 -1.60 8.62
C SER A 56 -8.83 -2.07 9.26
N HIS A 57 -9.57 -2.96 8.59
CA HIS A 57 -10.80 -3.55 9.12
C HIS A 57 -10.54 -4.49 10.31
N ASN A 58 -9.37 -5.14 10.33
CA ASN A 58 -8.92 -5.89 11.51
C ASN A 58 -8.51 -4.94 12.66
N PHE A 59 -7.99 -3.75 12.35
CA PHE A 59 -7.65 -2.75 13.37
C PHE A 59 -8.87 -2.17 14.09
N SER A 60 -10.04 -2.10 13.43
CA SER A 60 -11.29 -1.64 14.05
C SER A 60 -12.09 -2.74 14.77
N ALA A 61 -11.71 -4.02 14.62
CA ALA A 61 -12.41 -5.15 15.23
C ALA A 61 -11.65 -5.82 16.39
N GLN A 62 -10.47 -5.31 16.78
CA GLN A 62 -9.68 -5.85 17.90
C GLN A 62 -9.73 -5.01 19.19
N SER A 63 -10.66 -4.08 19.29
CA SER A 63 -11.00 -3.42 20.56
C SER A 63 -12.30 -3.98 21.11
N ILE A 64 -12.30 -5.20 21.65
CA ILE A 64 -13.25 -5.71 22.66
C ILE A 64 -12.61 -6.95 23.34
N PRO A 65 -12.69 -7.18 24.66
CA PRO A 65 -13.41 -6.46 25.73
C PRO A 65 -12.52 -5.71 26.75
#